data_AF-A0A935QC41-F1
#
_entry.id   AF-A0A935QC41-F1
#
_cell.length_a   1.000
_cell.length_b   1.000
_cell.length_c   1.000
_cell.angle_alpha   90.00
_cell.angle_beta   90.00
_cell.angle_gamma   90.00
#
_symmetry.space_group_name_H-M   'P 1'
#
loop_
_entity.id
_entity.type
_entity.pdbx_description
1 polymer ?
#
loop_
_entity_poly.entity_id
_entity_poly.type
_entity_poly.pdbx_seq_one_letter_code
_entity_poly.pdbx_strand_id
1 'polypeptide(L)'
;MPLWGKWWGRRSDEAHHSGVALCEQGRYAEALPLLRAAEAERAGKAAPLSDFHLRQCLTQQGRLLVSAGDPAGAVPLFAEAASRWPTFPDLHFWHGIALASTARWEEALATPHAPRCTSMPTTWKAVCSKPPLWAAWTRPTRPRPA
;
A
#
# COMPACT_ATOMS: atom_id res chain seq x y z
N MET A 1 16.79 -7.96 37.61
CA MET A 1 16.21 -7.80 36.26
C MET A 1 14.77 -7.31 36.40
N PRO A 2 14.39 -6.17 35.80
CA PRO A 2 13.06 -5.63 36.03
C PRO A 2 12.01 -6.55 35.40
N LEU A 3 10.98 -6.93 36.17
CA LEU A 3 9.84 -7.76 35.75
C LEU A 3 8.98 -7.10 34.65
N TRP A 4 9.22 -5.83 34.37
CA TRP A 4 8.40 -4.97 33.52
C TRP A 4 8.51 -5.36 32.04
N GLY A 5 9.69 -5.80 31.58
CA GLY A 5 9.88 -6.26 30.21
C GLY A 5 9.07 -7.52 29.85
N LYS A 6 8.74 -8.37 30.84
CA LYS A 6 7.95 -9.59 30.62
C LYS A 6 6.45 -9.32 30.49
N TRP A 7 5.95 -8.22 31.06
CA TRP A 7 4.55 -7.83 30.97
C TRP A 7 4.23 -7.11 29.66
N TRP A 8 5.14 -6.26 29.17
CA TRP A 8 4.98 -5.59 27.87
C TRP A 8 5.16 -6.54 26.69
N GLY A 9 6.12 -7.47 26.74
CA GLY A 9 6.30 -8.45 25.65
C GLY A 9 5.08 -9.34 25.41
N ARG A 10 4.45 -9.83 26.49
CA ARG A 10 3.29 -10.74 26.40
C ARG A 10 2.06 -10.08 25.78
N ARG A 11 1.83 -8.79 26.08
CA ARG A 11 0.73 -8.01 25.50
C ARG A 11 0.92 -7.78 24.00
N SER A 12 2.17 -7.56 23.58
CA SER A 12 2.54 -7.39 22.18
C SER A 12 2.32 -8.67 21.35
N ASP A 13 2.57 -9.84 21.94
CA ASP A 13 2.29 -11.15 21.33
C ASP A 13 0.79 -11.38 21.18
N GLU A 14 0.00 -11.05 22.20
CA GLU A 14 -1.46 -11.16 22.16
C GLU A 14 -2.10 -10.21 21.14
N ALA A 15 -1.64 -8.95 21.07
CA ALA A 15 -2.10 -7.99 20.07
C ALA A 15 -1.75 -8.46 18.65
N HIS A 16 -0.56 -9.03 18.46
CA HIS A 16 -0.15 -9.58 17.18
C HIS A 16 -1.04 -10.76 16.75
N HIS A 17 -1.23 -11.75 17.63
CA HIS A 17 -2.05 -12.93 17.34
C HIS A 17 -3.51 -12.55 17.08
N SER A 18 -4.06 -11.62 17.86
CA SER A 18 -5.42 -11.10 17.66
C SER A 18 -5.55 -10.37 16.33
N GLY A 19 -4.55 -9.55 15.97
CA GLY A 19 -4.49 -8.88 14.67
C GLY A 19 -4.48 -9.86 13.50
N VAL A 20 -3.67 -10.93 13.59
CA VAL A 20 -3.63 -12.00 12.57
C VAL A 20 -4.98 -12.70 12.43
N ALA A 21 -5.61 -13.09 13.55
CA ALA A 21 -6.91 -13.75 13.54
C ALA A 21 -8.01 -12.87 12.89
N LEU A 22 -8.00 -11.56 13.15
CA LEU A 22 -8.93 -10.61 12.51
C LEU A 22 -8.67 -10.48 11.00
N CYS A 23 -7.40 -10.49 10.59
CA CYS A 23 -7.03 -10.48 9.17
C CYS A 23 -7.53 -11.73 8.44
N GLU A 24 -7.44 -12.90 9.05
CA GLU A 24 -7.98 -14.15 8.49
C GLU A 24 -9.51 -14.13 8.38
N GLN A 25 -10.19 -13.45 9.30
CA GLN A 25 -11.64 -13.24 9.27
C GLN A 25 -12.08 -12.15 8.27
N GLY A 26 -11.15 -11.49 7.57
CA GLY A 26 -11.46 -10.39 6.65
C GLY A 26 -11.77 -9.06 7.33
N ARG A 27 -11.61 -8.97 8.66
CA ARG A 27 -11.87 -7.76 9.46
C ARG A 27 -10.63 -6.86 9.49
N TYR A 28 -10.18 -6.45 8.31
CA TYR A 28 -8.89 -5.78 8.15
C TYR A 28 -8.82 -4.42 8.86
N ALA A 29 -9.88 -3.62 8.83
CA ALA A 29 -9.95 -2.33 9.54
C ALA A 29 -9.66 -2.44 11.05
N GLU A 30 -10.14 -3.51 11.68
CA GLU A 30 -9.95 -3.77 13.11
C GLU A 30 -8.60 -4.43 13.40
N ALA A 31 -8.07 -5.20 12.44
CA ALA A 31 -6.76 -5.83 12.57
C ALA A 31 -5.60 -4.82 12.49
N LEU A 32 -5.71 -3.81 11.62
CA LEU A 32 -4.67 -2.81 11.39
C LEU A 32 -4.15 -2.11 12.65
N PRO A 33 -4.98 -1.55 13.55
CA PRO A 33 -4.48 -0.91 14.76
C PRO A 33 -3.75 -1.88 15.70
N LEU A 34 -4.20 -3.14 15.80
CA LEU A 34 -3.54 -4.16 16.63
C LEU A 34 -2.17 -4.53 16.06
N LEU A 35 -2.08 -4.73 14.74
CA LEU A 35 -0.83 -5.04 14.07
C LEU A 35 0.17 -3.87 14.14
N ARG A 36 -0.28 -2.62 13.97
CA ARG A 36 0.58 -1.43 14.13
C ARG A 36 1.08 -1.27 15.57
N ALA A 37 0.22 -1.50 16.57
CA ALA A 37 0.63 -1.44 17.98
C ALA A 37 1.65 -2.54 18.32
N ALA A 38 1.40 -3.77 17.84
CA ALA A 38 2.29 -4.91 18.00
C ALA A 38 3.67 -4.69 17.34
N GLU A 39 3.72 -3.98 16.21
CA GLU A 39 4.96 -3.60 15.53
C GLU A 39 5.70 -2.48 16.29
N ALA A 40 4.99 -1.43 16.73
CA ALA A 40 5.57 -0.30 17.45
C ALA A 40 6.25 -0.75 18.76
N GLU A 41 5.67 -1.71 19.47
CA GLU A 41 6.27 -2.30 20.67
C GLU A 41 7.44 -3.25 20.37
N ARG A 42 7.49 -3.81 19.16
CA ARG A 42 8.60 -4.65 18.66
C ARG A 42 9.69 -3.85 17.96
N ALA A 43 9.57 -2.53 17.82
CA ALA A 43 10.56 -1.66 17.18
C ALA A 43 11.94 -1.84 17.83
N GLY A 44 12.75 -2.74 17.25
CA GLY A 44 14.01 -3.22 17.81
C GLY A 44 14.29 -4.72 17.53
N LYS A 45 13.27 -5.53 17.26
CA LYS A 45 13.39 -6.92 16.79
C LYS A 45 12.56 -7.09 15.52
N ALA A 46 13.22 -7.11 14.37
CA ALA A 46 12.59 -7.41 13.09
C ALA A 46 11.91 -8.79 13.18
N ALA A 47 10.58 -8.79 13.20
CA ALA A 47 9.77 -10.00 13.08
C ALA A 47 9.22 -10.04 11.64
N PRO A 48 9.85 -10.78 10.71
CA PRO A 48 9.43 -10.78 9.30
C PRO A 48 7.98 -11.25 9.07
N LEU A 49 7.36 -11.92 10.06
CA LEU A 49 5.96 -12.34 9.99
C LEU A 49 4.95 -11.22 10.30
N SER A 50 5.31 -10.18 11.08
CA SER A 50 4.40 -9.06 11.33
C SER A 50 4.22 -8.17 10.10
N ASP A 51 5.30 -7.99 9.34
CA ASP A 51 5.29 -7.24 8.08
C ASP A 51 4.37 -7.87 7.04
N PHE A 52 4.37 -9.21 6.94
CA PHE A 52 3.53 -9.91 5.98
C PHE A 52 2.03 -9.66 6.23
N HIS A 53 1.57 -9.86 7.47
CA HIS A 53 0.17 -9.67 7.82
C HIS A 53 -0.24 -8.21 7.72
N LEU A 54 0.61 -7.28 8.17
CA LEU A 54 0.31 -5.85 8.07
C LEU A 54 0.15 -5.41 6.61
N ARG A 55 1.07 -5.84 5.73
CA ARG A 55 0.97 -5.57 4.28
C ARG A 55 -0.30 -6.14 3.69
N GLN A 56 -0.61 -7.40 3.99
CA GLN A 56 -1.82 -8.06 3.49
C GLN A 56 -3.07 -7.27 3.93
N CYS A 57 -3.15 -6.87 5.18
CA CYS A 57 -4.36 -6.23 5.72
C CYS A 57 -4.51 -4.79 5.23
N LEU A 58 -3.41 -4.06 5.03
CA LEU A 58 -3.43 -2.75 4.36
C LEU A 58 -3.97 -2.86 2.93
N THR A 59 -3.43 -3.79 2.14
CA THR A 59 -3.85 -3.98 0.75
C THR A 59 -5.30 -4.43 0.65
N GLN A 60 -5.71 -5.39 1.48
CA GLN A 60 -7.06 -5.93 1.43
C GLN A 60 -8.10 -4.90 1.91
N GLN A 61 -7.83 -4.16 2.99
CA GLN A 61 -8.70 -3.07 3.42
C GLN A 61 -8.84 -1.99 2.34
N GLY A 62 -7.72 -1.59 1.70
CA GLY A 62 -7.76 -0.63 0.60
C GLY A 62 -8.61 -1.12 -0.58
N ARG A 63 -8.50 -2.41 -0.94
CA ARG A 63 -9.32 -3.01 -2.01
C ARG A 63 -10.80 -3.04 -1.66
N LEU A 64 -11.15 -3.31 -0.39
CA LEU A 64 -12.54 -3.25 0.07
C LEU A 64 -13.10 -1.83 -0.04
N LEU A 65 -12.34 -0.82 0.35
CA LEU A 65 -12.75 0.59 0.25
C LEU A 65 -12.95 1.03 -1.21
N VAL A 66 -12.02 0.69 -2.11
CA VAL A 66 -12.21 0.92 -3.55
C VAL A 66 -13.48 0.23 -4.07
N SER A 67 -13.70 -1.03 -3.68
CA SER A 67 -14.89 -1.79 -4.10
C SER A 67 -16.20 -1.23 -3.53
N ALA A 68 -16.13 -0.63 -2.34
CA ALA A 68 -17.24 0.05 -1.69
C ALA A 68 -17.51 1.47 -2.26
N GLY A 69 -16.70 1.93 -3.22
CA GLY A 69 -16.84 3.26 -3.82
C GLY A 69 -16.18 4.38 -3.03
N ASP A 70 -15.34 4.06 -2.04
CA ASP A 70 -14.52 5.02 -1.28
C ASP A 70 -13.01 4.86 -1.62
N PRO A 71 -12.58 5.27 -2.83
CA PRO A 71 -11.17 5.25 -3.16
C PRO A 71 -10.37 6.28 -2.33
N ALA A 72 -11.01 7.32 -1.79
CA ALA A 72 -10.35 8.35 -0.99
C ALA A 72 -9.85 7.78 0.35
N GLY A 73 -10.66 6.95 1.02
CA GLY A 73 -10.25 6.21 2.20
C GLY A 73 -9.16 5.16 1.91
N ALA A 74 -9.08 4.65 0.68
CA ALA A 74 -8.09 3.65 0.27
C ALA A 74 -6.69 4.24 0.02
N VAL A 75 -6.60 5.48 -0.49
CA VAL A 75 -5.33 6.16 -0.78
C VAL A 75 -4.32 6.09 0.38
N PRO A 76 -4.63 6.50 1.62
CA PRO A 76 -3.66 6.46 2.71
C PRO A 76 -3.18 5.04 3.05
N LEU A 77 -4.02 4.03 2.86
CA LEU A 77 -3.66 2.63 3.13
C LEU A 77 -2.66 2.10 2.10
N PHE A 78 -2.90 2.38 0.82
CA PHE A 78 -1.96 2.01 -0.23
C PHE A 78 -0.68 2.84 -0.20
N ALA A 79 -0.75 4.11 0.16
CA ALA A 79 0.42 4.96 0.36
C ALA A 79 1.33 4.43 1.48
N GLU A 80 0.75 4.05 2.63
CA GLU A 80 1.49 3.42 3.73
C GLU A 80 2.15 2.11 3.27
N ALA A 81 1.40 1.25 2.58
CA ALA A 81 1.92 -0.02 2.09
C ALA A 81 3.07 0.19 1.08
N ALA A 82 2.90 1.07 0.11
CA ALA A 82 3.92 1.38 -0.91
C ALA A 82 5.18 2.01 -0.32
N SER A 83 5.04 2.84 0.72
CA SER A 83 6.18 3.45 1.43
C SER A 83 6.97 2.42 2.25
N ARG A 84 6.29 1.45 2.88
CA ARG A 84 6.92 0.44 3.74
C ARG A 84 7.57 -0.68 2.94
N TRP A 85 6.95 -1.10 1.83
CA TRP A 85 7.42 -2.19 0.98
C TRP A 85 7.60 -1.73 -0.47
N PRO A 86 8.61 -0.87 -0.74
CA PRO A 86 8.79 -0.24 -2.05
C PRO A 86 9.12 -1.23 -3.17
N THR A 87 9.58 -2.44 -2.84
CA THR A 87 9.93 -3.50 -3.79
C THR A 87 8.72 -4.25 -4.36
N PHE A 88 7.51 -3.99 -3.85
CA PHE A 88 6.29 -4.68 -4.23
C PHE A 88 5.48 -3.84 -5.24
N PRO A 89 5.53 -4.18 -6.55
CA PRO A 89 4.93 -3.36 -7.60
C PRO A 89 3.41 -3.35 -7.55
N ASP A 90 2.79 -4.37 -6.98
CA ASP A 90 1.34 -4.46 -6.75
C ASP A 90 0.83 -3.35 -5.82
N LEU A 91 1.60 -2.97 -4.79
CA LEU A 91 1.21 -1.90 -3.86
C LEU A 91 1.16 -0.54 -4.56
N HIS A 92 2.15 -0.25 -5.40
CA HIS A 92 2.20 0.97 -6.19
C HIS A 92 1.09 1.02 -7.24
N PHE A 93 0.77 -0.13 -7.85
CA PHE A 93 -0.34 -0.24 -8.79
C PHE A 93 -1.69 0.08 -8.12
N TRP A 94 -1.97 -0.51 -6.95
CA TRP A 94 -3.19 -0.22 -6.21
C TRP A 94 -3.26 1.23 -5.70
N HIS A 95 -2.13 1.80 -5.27
CA HIS A 95 -2.04 3.20 -4.92
C HIS A 95 -2.39 4.12 -6.11
N GLY A 96 -1.82 3.83 -7.29
CA GLY A 96 -2.12 4.56 -8.53
C GLY A 96 -3.60 4.46 -8.93
N ILE A 97 -4.23 3.29 -8.78
CA ILE A 97 -5.67 3.11 -9.02
C ILE A 97 -6.50 3.97 -8.06
N ALA A 98 -6.18 3.95 -6.77
CA ALA A 98 -6.91 4.73 -5.77
C ALA A 98 -6.78 6.24 -6.04
N LEU A 99 -5.56 6.72 -6.33
CA LEU A 99 -5.31 8.13 -6.68
C LEU A 99 -6.06 8.55 -7.93
N ALA A 100 -6.01 7.75 -8.99
CA ALA A 100 -6.79 7.97 -10.20
C ALA A 100 -8.29 8.05 -9.88
N SER A 101 -8.82 7.12 -9.08
CA SER A 101 -10.24 7.11 -8.71
C SER A 101 -10.68 8.33 -7.88
N THR A 102 -9.74 9.06 -7.26
CA THR A 102 -9.98 10.31 -6.50
C THR A 102 -9.75 11.59 -7.30
N ALA A 103 -9.52 11.50 -8.60
CA ALA A 103 -9.14 12.61 -9.45
C ALA A 103 -7.80 13.31 -9.12
N ARG A 104 -6.91 12.63 -8.38
CA ARG A 104 -5.54 13.08 -8.06
C ARG A 104 -4.54 12.55 -9.10
N TRP A 105 -4.74 12.99 -10.35
CA TRP A 105 -4.11 12.40 -11.53
C TRP A 105 -2.60 12.63 -11.63
N GLU A 106 -2.12 13.80 -11.19
CA GLU A 106 -0.68 14.14 -11.19
C GLU A 106 0.10 13.22 -10.25
N GLU A 107 -0.50 12.92 -9.09
CA GLU A 107 0.10 12.03 -8.08
C GLU A 107 0.03 10.56 -8.52
N ALA A 108 -1.04 10.14 -9.19
CA ALA A 108 -1.17 8.80 -9.75
C ALA A 108 -0.07 8.51 -10.80
N LEU A 109 0.26 9.50 -11.64
CA LEU A 109 1.30 9.37 -12.67
C LEU A 109 2.73 9.43 -12.12
N ALA A 110 2.92 10.06 -10.96
CA ALA A 110 4.21 10.07 -10.26
C ALA A 110 4.52 8.73 -9.55
N THR A 111 3.55 7.82 -9.46
CA THR A 111 3.70 6.53 -8.77
C THR A 111 4.46 5.52 -9.65
N PRO A 112 5.43 4.74 -9.13
CA PRO A 112 6.08 3.67 -9.88
C PRO A 112 5.07 2.67 -10.45
N HIS A 113 5.25 2.22 -11.70
CA HIS A 113 4.32 1.29 -12.37
C HIS A 113 2.86 1.79 -12.53
N ALA A 114 2.67 3.12 -12.63
CA ALA A 114 1.35 3.71 -12.89
C ALA A 114 0.61 3.03 -14.06
N PRO A 115 -0.72 2.83 -13.95
CA PRO A 115 -1.52 2.23 -15.01
C PRO A 115 -1.32 3.00 -16.32
N ARG A 116 -1.13 2.26 -17.42
CA ARG A 116 -0.90 2.87 -18.73
C ARG A 116 -2.12 3.69 -19.13
N CYS A 117 -1.88 4.83 -19.79
CA CYS A 117 -2.86 5.57 -20.59
C CYS A 117 -3.50 4.75 -21.74
N THR A 118 -3.39 3.41 -21.74
CA THR A 118 -4.11 2.47 -22.63
C THR A 118 -5.04 1.49 -21.89
N SER A 119 -5.12 1.53 -20.56
CA SER A 119 -6.07 0.70 -19.76
C SER A 119 -7.13 1.46 -18.93
N MET A 120 -7.26 2.78 -19.04
CA MET A 120 -8.23 3.57 -18.26
C MET A 120 -9.54 3.88 -19.05
N PRO A 121 -10.64 4.27 -18.38
CA PRO A 121 -11.95 4.49 -19.01
C PRO A 121 -12.03 5.77 -19.84
N THR A 122 -12.78 5.76 -20.96
CA THR A 122 -12.87 6.73 -22.08
C THR A 122 -12.90 8.23 -21.75
N THR A 123 -13.24 8.62 -20.52
CA THR A 123 -13.17 10.00 -19.99
C THR A 123 -11.74 10.53 -19.76
N TRP A 124 -10.76 9.64 -19.61
CA TRP A 124 -9.30 9.87 -19.50
C TRP A 124 -8.54 10.41 -20.72
N LYS A 125 -9.04 10.28 -21.97
CA LYS A 125 -8.25 10.53 -23.20
C LYS A 125 -7.81 11.99 -23.31
N ALA A 126 -8.60 12.90 -22.74
CA ALA A 126 -8.36 14.34 -22.73
C ALA A 126 -7.23 14.78 -21.77
N VAL A 127 -6.87 13.93 -20.79
CA VAL A 127 -5.79 14.19 -19.82
C VAL A 127 -4.48 13.59 -20.31
N CYS A 128 -4.52 12.38 -20.89
CA CYS A 128 -3.37 11.74 -21.53
C CYS A 128 -2.85 12.49 -22.78
N SER A 129 -3.68 13.35 -23.40
CA SER A 129 -3.33 14.11 -24.60
C SER A 129 -2.54 15.40 -24.33
N LYS A 130 -2.34 15.79 -23.06
CA LYS A 130 -1.54 16.96 -22.69
C LYS A 130 -0.19 16.51 -22.12
N PRO A 131 0.95 16.83 -22.77
CA PRO A 131 2.26 16.60 -22.17
C PRO A 131 2.47 17.64 -21.05
N PRO A 132 3.01 17.24 -19.88
CA PRO A 132 4.47 17.06 -19.77
C PRO A 132 4.94 15.89 -18.87
N LEU A 133 6.27 15.68 -18.84
CA LEU A 133 7.07 14.76 -18.00
C LEU A 133 7.12 13.26 -18.35
N TRP A 134 6.06 12.60 -18.82
CA TRP A 134 6.14 11.15 -19.13
C TRP A 134 6.97 10.81 -20.38
N ALA A 135 7.21 11.78 -21.27
CA ALA A 135 8.04 11.61 -22.46
C ALA A 135 9.51 11.24 -22.16
N ALA A 136 9.96 11.41 -20.91
CA ALA A 136 11.29 10.99 -20.45
C ALA A 136 11.38 9.47 -20.16
N TRP A 137 10.25 8.80 -19.88
CA TRP A 137 10.23 7.41 -19.40
C TRP A 137 9.86 6.37 -20.46
N THR A 138 9.48 6.80 -21.67
CA THR A 138 9.08 5.90 -22.76
C THR A 138 10.12 5.73 -23.86
N ARG A 139 11.32 6.30 -23.73
CA ARG A 139 12.42 5.95 -24.65
C ARG A 139 13.06 4.65 -24.16
N PRO A 140 12.93 3.52 -24.88
CA PRO A 140 13.81 2.40 -24.61
C PRO A 140 15.22 2.87 -24.94
N THR A 141 16.10 2.94 -23.96
CA THR A 141 17.55 3.09 -24.18
C THR A 141 18.07 1.80 -24.80
N ARG A 142 17.79 1.59 -26.09
CA ARG A 142 18.61 0.68 -26.90
C ARG A 142 19.79 1.51 -27.42
N PRO A 143 21.04 1.19 -27.06
CA PRO A 143 22.16 1.71 -27.83
C PRO A 143 22.02 1.17 -29.26
N ARG A 144 22.05 2.06 -30.25
CA ARG A 144 22.20 1.68 -31.66
C ARG A 144 23.55 0.96 -31.77
N PRO A 145 23.63 -0.29 -32.25
CA PRO A 145 24.91 -0.81 -32.73
C PRO A 145 25.33 0.03 -33.95
N ALA A 146 26.63 0.29 -34.04
CA ALA A 146 27.28 1.04 -35.11
C ALA A 146 27.09 0.37 -36.48
#